data_AF-A0A968P9D1-F1
#
_entry.id   AF-A0A968P9D1-F1
#
_cell.length_a   1.000
_cell.length_b   1.000
_cell.length_c   1.000
_cell.angle_alpha   90.00
_cell.angle_beta   90.00
_cell.angle_gamma   90.00
#
_symmetry.space_group_name_H-M   'P 1'
#
loop_
_entity.id
_entity.type
_entity.pdbx_description
1 polymer ?
#
loop_
_entity_poly.entity_id
_entity_poly.type
_entity_poly.pdbx_seq_one_letter_code
_entity_poly.pdbx_strand_id
1 'polypeptide(L)'
;MFNYIKRLFGRGKQDVALLEYREARKLLASSGGQQVLVFLNPIIWHLGAREKQKGAPLTETEVYSIRDQAKCMVMSHDEANFFYSQMDAQSPVPRINPENIWVEWQKIRTKIDRYMPT
;
A
#
# COMPACT_ATOMS: atom_id res chain seq x y z
N MET A 1 -3.19 -13.00 -3.30
CA MET A 1 -2.81 -12.10 -2.17
C MET A 1 -3.68 -12.27 -0.92
N PHE A 2 -5.01 -12.29 -1.00
CA PHE A 2 -5.89 -12.46 0.18
C PHE A 2 -5.61 -13.74 1.00
N ASN A 3 -5.36 -14.87 0.33
CA ASN A 3 -4.98 -16.13 0.98
C ASN A 3 -3.58 -16.10 1.63
N TYR A 4 -2.68 -15.24 1.15
CA TYR A 4 -1.34 -15.06 1.71
C TYR A 4 -1.42 -14.27 3.03
N ILE A 5 -2.23 -13.21 3.06
CA ILE A 5 -2.52 -12.41 4.26
C ILE A 5 -3.18 -13.26 5.35
N LYS A 6 -4.18 -14.09 4.98
CA LYS A 6 -4.80 -15.06 5.92
C LYS A 6 -3.79 -16.05 6.53
N ARG A 7 -2.76 -16.43 5.77
CA ARG A 7 -1.69 -17.32 6.24
C ARG A 7 -0.71 -16.59 7.17
N LEU A 8 -0.40 -15.32 6.89
CA LEU A 8 0.51 -14.51 7.71
C LEU A 8 -0.07 -14.14 9.08
N PHE A 9 -1.38 -13.89 9.16
CA PHE A 9 -2.01 -13.36 10.39
C PHE A 9 -2.89 -14.37 11.16
N GLY A 10 -2.93 -15.63 10.73
CA GLY A 10 -3.65 -16.71 11.41
C GLY A 10 -5.18 -16.68 11.23
N ARG A 11 -5.83 -17.87 11.34
CA ARG A 11 -7.29 -18.06 11.10
C ARG A 11 -8.21 -17.27 12.06
N GLY A 12 -7.70 -16.71 13.16
CA GLY A 12 -8.48 -16.05 14.20
C GLY A 12 -8.71 -14.55 14.03
N LYS A 13 -8.00 -13.87 13.11
CA LYS A 13 -8.24 -12.45 12.80
C LYS A 13 -9.25 -12.33 11.66
N GLN A 14 -10.47 -12.77 11.91
CA GLN A 14 -11.52 -12.84 10.89
C GLN A 14 -12.22 -11.49 10.61
N ASP A 15 -11.94 -10.44 11.39
CA ASP A 15 -12.63 -9.14 11.27
C ASP A 15 -11.72 -7.96 10.87
N VAL A 16 -10.61 -8.22 10.18
CA VAL A 16 -9.78 -7.10 9.66
C VAL A 16 -10.36 -6.64 8.32
N ALA A 17 -11.29 -5.68 8.38
CA ALA A 17 -11.93 -5.12 7.21
C ALA A 17 -10.90 -4.58 6.22
N LEU A 18 -10.99 -5.01 4.96
CA LEU A 18 -10.29 -4.36 3.85
C LEU A 18 -10.99 -3.04 3.57
N LEU A 19 -10.31 -1.95 3.91
CA LEU A 19 -10.87 -0.61 3.80
C LEU A 19 -10.17 0.16 2.69
N GLU A 20 -10.87 1.12 2.12
CA GLU A 20 -10.21 2.12 1.28
C GLU A 20 -9.33 3.02 2.15
N TYR A 21 -8.21 3.52 1.59
CA TYR A 21 -7.27 4.36 2.33
C TYR A 21 -7.97 5.51 3.07
N ARG A 22 -8.93 6.16 2.40
CA ARG A 22 -9.72 7.26 2.96
C ARG A 22 -10.51 6.84 4.20
N GLU A 23 -11.10 5.64 4.20
CA GLU A 23 -11.90 5.12 5.31
C GLU A 23 -10.99 4.67 6.45
N ALA A 24 -9.95 3.93 6.11
CA ALA A 24 -8.96 3.42 7.05
C ALA A 24 -8.24 4.56 7.80
N ARG A 25 -7.98 5.68 7.12
CA ARG A 25 -7.39 6.89 7.71
C ARG A 25 -8.29 7.53 8.76
N LYS A 26 -9.60 7.56 8.54
CA LYS A 26 -10.57 8.08 9.52
C LYS A 26 -10.57 7.22 10.78
N LEU A 27 -10.58 5.90 10.63
CA LEU A 27 -10.49 4.99 11.78
C LEU A 27 -9.18 5.15 12.55
N LEU A 28 -8.06 5.27 11.84
CA LEU A 28 -6.76 5.45 12.47
C LEU A 28 -6.69 6.75 13.28
N ALA A 29 -7.26 7.84 12.77
CA ALA A 29 -7.31 9.12 13.49
C ALA A 29 -8.10 9.03 14.81
N SER A 30 -9.03 8.09 14.91
CA SER A 30 -9.82 7.83 16.13
C SER A 30 -9.17 6.80 17.07
N SER A 31 -8.04 6.20 16.69
CA SER A 31 -7.37 5.12 17.42
C SER A 31 -6.15 5.67 18.18
N GLY A 32 -6.02 5.35 19.47
CA GLY A 32 -5.03 5.92 20.42
C GLY A 32 -3.53 5.61 20.20
N GLY A 33 -3.06 5.43 18.95
CA GLY A 33 -1.64 5.63 18.62
C GLY A 33 -0.74 4.41 18.38
N GLN A 34 -1.24 3.17 18.41
CA GLN A 34 -0.40 1.97 18.19
C GLN A 34 -0.68 1.21 16.89
N GLN A 35 -1.50 1.78 16.01
CA GLN A 35 -1.88 1.17 14.74
C GLN A 35 -1.26 1.93 13.58
N VAL A 36 -1.04 1.24 12.46
CA VAL A 36 -0.55 1.81 11.22
C VAL A 36 -1.37 1.30 10.04
N LEU A 37 -1.39 2.09 8.98
CA LEU A 37 -2.00 1.72 7.70
C LEU A 37 -0.98 1.02 6.82
N VAL A 38 -1.38 -0.13 6.31
CA VAL A 38 -0.55 -0.95 5.41
C VAL A 38 -1.31 -1.18 4.12
N PHE A 39 -0.68 -0.84 3.00
CA PHE A 39 -1.17 -1.18 1.67
C PHE A 39 -0.83 -2.64 1.38
N LEU A 40 -1.85 -3.46 1.16
CA LEU A 40 -1.67 -4.90 0.96
C LEU A 40 -1.00 -5.20 -0.39
N ASN A 41 -1.42 -4.46 -1.41
CA ASN A 41 -0.67 -4.32 -2.64
C ASN A 41 0.16 -3.04 -2.52
N PRO A 42 1.48 -3.08 -2.77
CA PRO A 42 2.31 -1.88 -2.86
C PRO A 42 1.67 -0.82 -3.73
N ILE A 43 1.43 0.35 -3.15
CA ILE A 43 0.80 1.46 -3.88
C ILE A 43 1.62 1.85 -5.12
N ILE A 44 2.95 1.70 -5.06
CA ILE A 44 3.85 1.92 -6.20
C ILE A 44 3.54 1.02 -7.39
N TRP A 45 3.10 -0.22 -7.16
CA TRP A 45 2.75 -1.15 -8.24
C TRP A 45 1.42 -0.77 -8.87
N HIS A 46 0.46 -0.27 -8.08
CA HIS A 46 -0.78 0.28 -8.62
C HIS A 46 -0.53 1.49 -9.50
N LEU A 47 0.30 2.43 -9.05
CA LEU A 47 0.64 3.63 -9.81
C LEU A 47 1.37 3.29 -11.11
N GLY A 48 2.40 2.44 -11.05
CA GLY A 48 3.14 2.00 -12.24
C GLY A 48 2.27 1.24 -13.24
N ALA A 49 1.38 0.37 -12.75
CA ALA A 49 0.48 -0.39 -13.62
C ALA A 49 -0.52 0.54 -14.34
N ARG A 50 -0.99 1.60 -13.65
CA ARG A 50 -1.87 2.60 -14.25
C ARG A 50 -1.15 3.52 -15.23
N GLU A 51 0.09 3.93 -14.97
CA GLU A 51 0.91 4.63 -15.98
C GLU A 51 1.13 3.75 -17.22
N LYS A 52 1.48 2.47 -17.04
CA LYS A 52 1.66 1.51 -18.14
C LYS A 52 0.38 1.31 -18.94
N GLN A 53 -0.77 1.18 -18.27
CA GLN A 53 -2.07 1.05 -18.93
C GLN A 53 -2.47 2.32 -19.69
N LYS A 54 -2.20 3.50 -19.10
CA LYS A 54 -2.48 4.81 -19.71
C LYS A 54 -1.55 5.11 -20.89
N GLY A 55 -0.33 4.57 -20.87
CA GLY A 55 0.74 4.88 -21.83
C GLY A 55 1.33 6.28 -21.64
N ALA A 56 1.02 6.94 -20.52
CA ALA A 56 1.49 8.28 -20.19
C ALA A 56 1.57 8.45 -18.67
N PRO A 57 2.37 9.40 -18.17
CA PRO A 57 2.48 9.65 -16.74
C PRO A 57 1.14 10.04 -16.10
N LEU A 58 0.93 9.62 -14.85
CA LEU A 58 -0.24 10.02 -14.08
C LEU A 58 -0.14 11.50 -13.68
N THR A 59 -1.29 12.16 -13.67
CA THR A 59 -1.44 13.49 -13.06
C THR A 59 -1.52 13.37 -11.54
N GLU A 60 -1.30 14.46 -10.83
CA GLU A 60 -1.41 14.51 -9.38
C GLU A 60 -2.79 14.03 -8.88
N THR A 61 -3.86 14.49 -9.54
CA THR A 61 -5.23 14.09 -9.22
C THR A 61 -5.45 12.58 -9.38
N GLU A 62 -4.90 11.98 -10.44
CA GLU A 62 -5.00 10.54 -10.67
C GLU A 62 -4.24 9.74 -9.59
N VAL A 63 -3.05 10.21 -9.19
CA VAL A 63 -2.27 9.58 -8.11
C VAL A 63 -3.06 9.59 -6.80
N TYR A 64 -3.65 10.71 -6.42
CA TYR A 64 -4.48 10.79 -5.21
C TYR A 64 -5.74 9.94 -5.31
N SER A 65 -6.39 9.89 -6.48
CA SER A 65 -7.55 9.04 -6.70
C SER A 65 -7.22 7.55 -6.51
N ILE A 66 -6.09 7.09 -7.06
CA ILE A 66 -5.61 5.72 -6.88
C ILE A 66 -5.28 5.44 -5.41
N ARG A 67 -4.60 6.37 -4.72
CA ARG A 67 -4.33 6.24 -3.27
C ARG A 67 -5.61 6.05 -2.48
N ASP A 68 -6.58 6.94 -2.69
CA ASP A 68 -7.80 6.98 -1.89
C ASP A 68 -8.61 5.68 -2.02
N GLN A 69 -8.60 5.06 -3.21
CA GLN A 69 -9.30 3.81 -3.52
C GLN A 69 -8.47 2.55 -3.19
N ALA A 70 -7.17 2.70 -2.94
CA ALA A 70 -6.30 1.55 -2.68
C ALA A 70 -6.70 0.85 -1.38
N LYS A 71 -6.75 -0.48 -1.44
CA LYS A 71 -7.16 -1.30 -0.31
C LYS A 71 -6.03 -1.37 0.72
N CYS A 72 -6.38 -0.97 1.94
CA CYS A 72 -5.50 -0.88 3.09
C CYS A 72 -6.01 -1.78 4.21
N MET A 73 -5.10 -2.04 5.14
CA MET A 73 -5.38 -2.72 6.38
C MET A 73 -4.82 -1.89 7.53
N VAL A 74 -5.58 -1.81 8.63
CA VAL A 74 -5.06 -1.28 9.89
C VAL A 74 -4.52 -2.45 10.69
N MET A 75 -3.27 -2.34 11.14
CA MET A 75 -2.61 -3.36 11.94
C MET A 75 -1.66 -2.73 12.96
N SER A 76 -1.17 -3.52 13.91
CA SER A 76 -0.14 -3.04 14.84
C SER A 76 1.18 -2.76 14.12
N HIS A 77 2.07 -1.98 14.74
CA HIS A 77 3.38 -1.69 14.17
C HIS A 77 4.21 -2.97 13.94
N ASP A 78 4.17 -3.93 14.87
CA ASP A 78 4.89 -5.20 14.75
C ASP A 78 4.37 -6.06 13.60
N GLU A 79 3.05 -6.07 13.40
CA GLU A 79 2.41 -6.77 12.29
C GLU A 79 2.79 -6.17 10.94
N ALA A 80 2.85 -4.84 10.86
CA ALA A 80 3.30 -4.14 9.66
C ALA A 80 4.77 -4.45 9.36
N ASN A 81 5.64 -4.44 10.36
CA ASN A 81 7.05 -4.77 10.21
C ASN A 81 7.23 -6.20 9.73
N PHE A 82 6.50 -7.15 10.32
CA PHE A 82 6.49 -8.54 9.87
C PHE A 82 6.03 -8.63 8.41
N PHE A 83 4.91 -8.02 8.05
CA PHE A 83 4.39 -8.01 6.69
C PHE A 83 5.41 -7.47 5.68
N TYR A 84 6.01 -6.31 5.97
CA TYR A 84 7.00 -5.70 5.09
C TYR A 84 8.27 -6.56 4.93
N SER A 85 8.73 -7.22 6.00
CA SER A 85 9.87 -8.15 5.93
C SER A 85 9.62 -9.29 4.94
N GLN A 86 8.38 -9.80 4.89
CA GLN A 86 8.01 -10.90 4.00
C GLN A 86 7.96 -10.45 2.53
N MET A 87 7.57 -9.21 2.29
CA MET A 87 7.56 -8.62 0.95
C MET A 87 8.99 -8.38 0.43
N ASP A 88 9.86 -7.79 1.25
CA ASP A 88 11.24 -7.48 0.86
C ASP A 88 12.07 -8.74 0.62
N ALA A 89 11.72 -9.85 1.27
CA ALA A 89 12.38 -11.14 1.04
C ALA A 89 12.22 -11.66 -0.41
N GLN A 90 11.17 -11.23 -1.12
CA GLN A 90 10.95 -11.59 -2.53
C GLN A 90 11.58 -10.57 -3.48
N SER A 91 11.34 -9.28 -3.22
CA SER A 91 11.92 -8.17 -3.96
C SER A 91 11.83 -6.93 -3.08
N PRO A 92 12.87 -6.08 -3.03
CA PRO A 92 12.77 -4.79 -2.35
C PRO A 92 11.58 -4.01 -2.90
N VAL A 93 10.66 -3.62 -2.01
CA VAL A 93 9.50 -2.82 -2.39
C VAL A 93 9.65 -1.44 -1.77
N PRO A 94 9.95 -0.40 -2.56
CA PRO A 94 9.99 0.96 -2.04
C PRO A 94 8.66 1.36 -1.41
N ARG A 95 8.73 1.85 -0.18
CA ARG A 95 7.59 2.41 0.53
C ARG A 95 7.60 3.90 0.33
N ILE A 96 6.46 4.45 -0.04
CA ILE A 96 6.27 5.89 -0.20
C ILE A 96 5.24 6.39 0.81
N ASN A 97 5.42 7.62 1.30
CA ASN A 97 4.49 8.23 2.24
C ASN A 97 3.15 8.54 1.52
N PRO A 98 2.02 7.94 1.94
CA PRO A 98 0.73 8.18 1.30
C PRO A 98 0.21 9.62 1.46
N GLU A 99 0.64 10.34 2.50
CA GLU A 99 0.28 11.75 2.71
C GLU A 99 1.06 12.68 1.77
N ASN A 100 2.26 12.27 1.33
CA ASN A 100 3.10 12.99 0.37
C ASN A 100 3.25 12.22 -0.95
N ILE A 101 2.23 11.45 -1.33
CA ILE A 101 2.35 10.42 -2.36
C ILE A 101 2.75 10.98 -3.72
N TRP A 102 2.28 12.17 -4.07
CA TRP A 102 2.61 12.80 -5.34
C TRP A 102 4.11 13.05 -5.48
N VAL A 103 4.69 13.75 -4.51
CA VAL A 103 6.13 14.09 -4.51
C VAL A 103 6.98 12.83 -4.43
N GLU A 104 6.60 11.86 -3.59
CA GLU A 104 7.32 10.59 -3.50
C GLU A 104 7.23 9.78 -4.80
N TRP A 105 6.05 9.72 -5.43
CA TRP A 105 5.86 9.04 -6.72
C TRP A 105 6.74 9.63 -7.81
N GLN A 106 6.84 10.95 -7.91
CA GLN A 106 7.70 11.61 -8.89
C GLN A 106 9.17 11.17 -8.79
N LYS A 107 9.67 10.90 -7.57
CA LYS A 107 11.06 10.46 -7.35
C LYS A 107 11.33 9.03 -7.83
N ILE A 108 10.31 8.17 -7.80
CA ILE A 108 10.47 6.73 -8.09
C ILE A 108 9.93 6.30 -9.46
N ARG A 109 8.95 7.01 -10.04
CA ARG A 109 8.21 6.52 -11.22
C ARG A 109 9.09 6.12 -12.41
N THR A 110 10.21 6.81 -12.63
CA THR A 110 11.15 6.50 -13.72
C THR A 110 11.97 5.22 -13.49
N LYS A 111 11.92 4.69 -12.27
CA LYS A 111 12.61 3.47 -11.84
C LYS A 111 11.61 2.35 -11.50
N ILE A 112 10.31 2.55 -11.71
CA ILE A 112 9.29 1.63 -11.21
C ILE A 112 9.44 0.21 -11.78
N ASP A 113 9.88 0.09 -13.03
CA ASP A 113 10.10 -1.20 -13.70
C ASP A 113 11.11 -2.08 -12.98
N ARG A 114 12.05 -1.50 -12.21
CA ARG A 114 13.00 -2.26 -11.36
C ARG A 114 12.30 -3.01 -10.23
N TYR A 115 11.16 -2.52 -9.79
CA TYR A 115 10.45 -2.98 -8.60
C TYR A 115 9.16 -3.72 -8.94
N MET A 116 8.73 -3.72 -10.20
CA MET A 116 7.55 -4.46 -10.63
C MET A 116 7.92 -5.92 -10.88
N PRO A 117 7.14 -6.88 -10.36
CA PRO A 117 7.28 -8.26 -10.79
C PRO A 117 6.94 -8.38 -12.28
N THR A 118 7.81 -9.06 -13.04
CA THR A 118 7.62 -9.40 -14.47
C THR A 118 6.47 -10.37 -14.68
#